data_AF-A0A6A5S8C3-F1
#
_entry.id   AF-A0A6A5S8C3-F1
#
_cell.length_a   1.000
_cell.length_b   1.000
_cell.length_c   1.000
_cell.angle_alpha   90.00
_cell.angle_beta   90.00
_cell.angle_gamma   90.00
#
_symmetry.space_group_name_H-M   'P 1'
#
loop_
_entity.id
_entity.type
_entity.pdbx_description
1 polymer ?
#
loop_
_entity_poly.entity_id
_entity_poly.type
_entity_poly.pdbx_seq_one_letter_code
_entity_poly.pdbx_strand_id
1 'polypeptide(L)' 'WMDMAVKLRIDIEGYEETIWAYELKGDKQYDLILGRPWMNRHHVTLAPAKKS' A
#
# COMPACT_ATOMS: atom_id res chain seq x y z
N TRP A 1 -3.83 -6.85 -16.49
CA TRP A 1 -4.59 -8.05 -16.08
C TRP A 1 -4.17 -8.36 -14.65
N MET A 2 -5.12 -8.35 -13.71
CA MET A 2 -4.89 -8.67 -12.30
C MET A 2 -5.09 -10.18 -12.15
N ASP A 3 -4.01 -10.94 -11.95
CA ASP A 3 -4.07 -12.40 -12.06
C ASP A 3 -4.10 -13.12 -10.70
N MET A 4 -3.70 -12.47 -9.60
CA MET A 4 -3.57 -13.14 -8.31
C MET A 4 -3.87 -12.20 -7.13
N ALA A 5 -4.68 -12.68 -6.18
CA ALA A 5 -4.82 -12.06 -4.87
C ALA A 5 -3.85 -12.74 -3.90
N VAL A 6 -3.03 -11.95 -3.22
CA VAL A 6 -2.07 -12.40 -2.21
C VAL A 6 -2.48 -11.90 -0.83
N LYS A 7 -2.17 -12.68 0.20
CA LYS A 7 -2.37 -12.30 1.59
C LYS A 7 -1.03 -11.85 2.17
N LEU A 8 -0.97 -10.62 2.67
CA LEU A 8 0.25 -9.99 3.17
C LEU A 8 0.04 -9.59 4.64
N ARG A 9 1.05 -9.81 5.47
CA ARG A 9 1.17 -9.13 6.76
C ARG A 9 2.07 -7.92 6.53
N ILE A 10 1.57 -6.73 6.83
CA ILE A 10 2.30 -5.48 6.70
C ILE A 10 2.47 -4.84 8.08
N ASP A 11 3.60 -4.19 8.27
CA ASP A 11 3.85 -3.24 9.36
C ASP A 11 4.32 -1.94 8.70
N ILE A 12 3.53 -0.89 8.84
CA ILE A 12 3.84 0.43 8.30
C ILE A 12 3.70 1.41 9.46
N GLU A 13 4.81 1.98 9.92
CA GLU A 13 4.81 2.96 11.03
C GLU A 13 4.07 2.46 12.30
N GLY A 14 4.14 1.15 12.59
CA GLY A 14 3.49 0.54 13.76
C GLY A 14 2.03 0.10 13.53
N TYR A 15 1.48 0.30 12.33
CA TYR A 15 0.19 -0.26 11.94
C TYR A 15 0.38 -1.69 11.40
N GLU A 16 0.37 -2.67 12.30
CA GLU A 16 0.40 -4.08 11.93
C GLU A 16 -0.98 -4.59 11.51
N GLU A 17 -1.11 -5.07 10.28
CA GLU A 17 -2.33 -5.75 9.85
C GLU A 17 -2.07 -6.82 8.77
N THR A 18 -3.08 -7.69 8.59
CA THR A 18 -3.09 -8.65 7.49
C THR A 18 -4.09 -8.21 6.43
N ILE A 19 -3.60 -7.93 5.22
CA ILE A 19 -4.41 -7.46 4.09
C ILE A 19 -4.41 -8.45 2.93
N TRP A 20 -5.41 -8.32 2.07
CA TRP A 20 -5.41 -8.89 0.73
C TRP A 20 -5.00 -7.82 -0.27
N ALA A 21 -4.08 -8.16 -1.15
CA ALA A 21 -3.61 -7.28 -2.22
C ALA A 21 -3.64 -8.01 -3.56
N TYR A 22 -3.72 -7.27 -4.65
CA TYR A 22 -3.62 -7.82 -6.00
C TYR A 22 -2.18 -7.69 -6.49
N GLU A 23 -1.65 -8.77 -7.05
CA GLU A 23 -0.37 -8.72 -7.76
C GLU A 23 -0.54 -7.92 -9.06
N LEU A 24 0.24 -6.85 -9.18
CA LEU A 24 0.28 -6.00 -10.37
C LEU A 24 1.53 -6.36 -11.18
N LYS A 25 1.34 -7.08 -12.29
CA LYS A 25 2.40 -7.32 -13.27
C LYS A 25 2.57 -6.08 -14.15
N GLY A 26 3.61 -5.29 -13.89
CA GLY A 26 3.94 -4.14 -14.72
C GLY A 26 5.36 -3.61 -14.46
N ASP A 27 5.89 -2.80 -15.39
CA ASP A 27 7.27 -2.28 -15.36
C ASP A 27 7.54 -1.20 -14.29
N LYS A 28 6.61 -0.98 -13.36
CA LYS A 28 6.75 0.08 -12.35
C LYS A 28 7.42 -0.45 -11.08
N GLN A 29 8.43 0.29 -10.61
CA GLN A 29 9.23 0.01 -9.41
C GLN A 29 8.49 0.35 -8.10
N TYR A 30 7.30 -0.19 -7.87
CA TYR A 30 6.63 -0.03 -6.59
C TYR A 30 6.50 -1.38 -5.90
N ASP A 31 7.00 -1.47 -4.67
CA ASP A 31 6.90 -2.70 -3.86
C ASP A 31 5.46 -2.92 -3.35
N LEU A 32 4.74 -1.84 -3.01
CA LEU A 32 3.36 -1.88 -2.53
C LEU A 32 2.61 -0.59 -2.89
N ILE A 33 1.37 -0.72 -3.36
CA ILE A 33 0.46 0.41 -3.59
C ILE A 33 -0.65 0.40 -2.55
N LEU A 34 -0.69 1.42 -1.70
CA LEU A 34 -1.72 1.60 -0.69
C LEU A 34 -2.86 2.45 -1.27
N GLY A 35 -4.03 1.83 -1.44
CA GLY A 35 -5.21 2.52 -1.94
C GLY A 35 -5.83 3.47 -0.92
N ARG A 36 -6.72 4.34 -1.40
CA ARG A 36 -7.53 5.26 -0.55
C ARG A 36 -8.24 4.57 0.62
N PRO A 37 -8.80 3.34 0.49
CA PRO A 37 -9.44 2.68 1.63
C PRO A 37 -8.49 2.47 2.82
N TRP A 38 -7.24 2.08 2.55
CA TRP A 38 -6.24 1.88 3.60
C TRP A 38 -5.84 3.22 4.22
N MET A 39 -5.55 4.23 3.39
CA MET A 39 -5.17 5.56 3.86
C MET A 39 -6.26 6.21 4.72
N ASN A 40 -7.53 6.09 4.32
CA ASN A 40 -8.64 6.66 5.06
C ASN A 40 -8.86 5.97 6.42
N ARG A 41 -8.70 4.63 6.48
CA ARG A 41 -8.87 3.86 7.73
C ARG A 41 -7.85 4.30 8.80
N HIS A 42 -6.61 4.54 8.38
CA HIS A 42 -5.52 4.92 9.27
C HIS A 42 -5.33 6.43 9.38
N HIS A 43 -6.27 7.22 8.85
CA HIS A 43 -6.24 8.69 8.89
C HIS A 43 -4.89 9.26 8.40
N VAL A 44 -4.33 8.65 7.35
CA VAL A 44 -3.00 9.00 6.83
C VAL A 44 -3.04 10.42 6.28
N THR A 45 -2.10 11.25 6.76
CA THR A 45 -1.87 12.58 6.20
C THR A 45 -0.69 12.51 5.25
N LEU A 46 -0.92 12.83 3.97
CA LEU A 46 0.15 12.98 3.00
C LEU A 46 0.84 14.32 3.24
N ALA A 47 2.00 14.29 3.88
CA ALA A 47 2.83 15.48 3.97
C ALA A 47 3.32 15.86 2.56
N PRO A 48 3.28 17.14 2.18
CA PRO A 48 3.91 17.59 0.94
C PRO A 48 5.39 17.19 0.98
N ALA A 49 5.91 16.72 -0.17
CA ALA A 49 7.30 16.35 -0.29
C ALA A 49 8.17 17.51 0.23
N LYS A 50 9.07 17.23 1.19
CA LYS A 50 10.07 18.21 1.59
C LYS A 50 10.78 18.66 0.31
N LYS A 51 10.74 19.97 0.02
CA LYS A 51 11.64 20.54 -0.98
C LYS A 51 13.06 20.32 -0.45
N SER A 52 13.80 19.44 -1.11
CA SER A 52 15.26 19.34 -0.96
C SER A 52 15.94 20.61 -1.44
#